data_AF-A0AAU8YSS0-F1
#
_entry.id   AF-A0AAU8YSS0-F1
#
_cell.length_a   1.000
_cell.length_b   1.000
_cell.length_c   1.000
_cell.angle_alpha   90.00
_cell.angle_beta   90.00
_cell.angle_gamma   90.00
#
_symmetry.space_group_name_H-M   'P 1'
#
loop_
_entity.id
_entity.type
_entity.pdbx_description
1 polymer ?
#
loop_
_entity_poly.entity_id
_entity_poly.type
_entity_poly.pdbx_seq_one_letter_code
_entity_poly.pdbx_strand_id
1 'polypeptide(L)'
;MYKNYEDLNHPSCYEKLKDNEKEALDKWIKAKFEVAGKAYNKRSSYGLKHDFKRDTGIYVYNGVFKGAMLNAGFKAVDETQLNWDFYIKERIPDGFYSFCIKRYKHNNSILGDFARDMDKDSKFPKESKNKEEIEEYLYIRNACKEAMKAFERAWNYYDKSIKKKK
;
A
#
# COMPACT_ATOMS: atom_id res chain seq x y z
N MET A 1 0.89 19.19 -25.68
CA MET A 1 2.02 19.71 -24.88
C MET A 1 1.45 20.57 -23.76
N TYR A 2 1.80 20.31 -22.50
CA TYR A 2 1.38 21.15 -21.37
C TYR A 2 2.12 22.49 -21.44
N LYS A 3 1.39 23.61 -21.36
CA LYS A 3 1.92 24.96 -21.66
C LYS A 3 2.31 25.78 -20.43
N ASN A 4 2.19 25.27 -19.20
CA ASN A 4 2.71 25.95 -18.01
C ASN A 4 3.04 24.98 -16.86
N TYR A 5 4.07 25.28 -16.07
CA TYR A 5 4.48 24.45 -14.92
C TYR A 5 3.41 24.40 -13.81
N GLU A 6 2.56 25.44 -13.71
CA GLU A 6 1.39 25.45 -12.82
C GLU A 6 0.33 24.41 -13.22
N ASP A 7 0.15 24.14 -14.52
CA ASP A 7 -0.79 23.12 -14.99
C ASP A 7 -0.45 21.76 -14.36
N LEU A 8 0.84 21.44 -14.23
CA LEU A 8 1.32 20.15 -13.75
C LEU A 8 1.00 19.88 -12.26
N ASN A 9 0.55 20.89 -11.52
CA ASN A 9 0.12 20.76 -10.12
C ASN A 9 -1.40 20.82 -9.92
N HIS A 10 -2.15 21.10 -10.98
CA HIS A 10 -3.61 21.18 -10.94
C HIS A 10 -4.26 19.79 -11.09
N PRO A 11 -5.29 19.44 -10.28
CA PRO A 11 -5.91 18.11 -10.30
C PRO A 11 -6.56 17.73 -11.63
N SER A 12 -7.05 18.71 -12.40
CA SER A 12 -7.67 18.46 -13.72
C SER A 12 -6.72 17.84 -14.76
N CYS A 13 -5.41 17.83 -14.52
CA CYS A 13 -4.47 17.11 -15.38
C CYS A 13 -4.67 15.59 -15.35
N TYR A 14 -5.32 15.05 -14.32
CA TYR A 14 -5.73 13.65 -14.30
C TYR A 14 -6.60 13.29 -15.51
N GLU A 15 -7.53 14.17 -15.90
CA GLU A 15 -8.46 13.89 -16.99
C GLU A 15 -7.79 13.71 -18.36
N LYS A 16 -6.59 14.27 -18.51
CA LYS A 16 -5.80 14.24 -19.74
C LYS A 16 -4.93 12.99 -19.87
N LEU A 17 -4.87 12.12 -18.85
CA LEU A 17 -4.17 10.84 -18.93
C LEU A 17 -4.88 9.88 -19.90
N LYS A 18 -4.11 8.97 -20.48
CA LYS A 18 -4.66 7.83 -21.22
C LYS A 18 -5.33 6.87 -20.25
N ASP A 19 -6.34 6.13 -20.74
CA ASP A 19 -7.13 5.23 -19.90
C ASP A 19 -6.29 4.15 -19.20
N ASN A 20 -5.25 3.63 -19.86
CA ASN A 20 -4.35 2.66 -19.26
C ASN A 20 -3.51 3.23 -18.10
N GLU A 21 -3.09 4.50 -18.20
CA GLU A 21 -2.37 5.21 -17.13
C GLU A 21 -3.31 5.54 -15.96
N LYS A 22 -4.55 5.96 -16.26
CA LYS A 22 -5.62 6.14 -15.27
C LYS A 22 -5.88 4.84 -14.51
N GLU A 23 -6.07 3.73 -15.25
CA GLU A 23 -6.35 2.42 -14.67
C GLU A 23 -5.21 1.93 -13.75
N ALA A 24 -3.96 2.07 -14.18
CA ALA A 24 -2.81 1.67 -13.36
C ALA A 24 -2.72 2.50 -12.06
N LEU A 25 -2.96 3.81 -12.14
CA LEU A 25 -2.93 4.71 -10.99
C LEU A 25 -4.10 4.44 -10.03
N ASP A 26 -5.31 4.29 -10.55
CA ASP A 26 -6.51 3.97 -9.77
C ASP A 26 -6.38 2.62 -9.05
N LYS A 27 -5.89 1.59 -9.75
CA LYS A 27 -5.64 0.26 -9.14
C LYS A 27 -4.62 0.35 -8.02
N TRP A 28 -3.51 1.06 -8.22
CA TRP A 28 -2.49 1.21 -7.19
C TRP A 28 -3.01 1.98 -5.98
N ILE A 29 -3.74 3.08 -6.20
CA ILE A 29 -4.33 3.89 -5.14
C ILE A 29 -5.31 3.06 -4.29
N LYS A 30 -6.24 2.34 -4.93
CA LYS A 30 -7.26 1.51 -4.24
C LYS A 30 -6.65 0.28 -3.56
N ALA A 31 -5.56 -0.26 -4.10
CA ALA A 31 -4.83 -1.34 -3.45
C ALA A 31 -4.12 -0.86 -2.18
N LYS A 32 -3.59 0.38 -2.19
CA LYS A 32 -2.70 0.90 -1.15
C LYS A 32 -3.40 1.67 -0.04
N PHE A 33 -4.52 2.32 -0.31
CA PHE A 33 -5.16 3.24 0.62
C PHE A 33 -6.65 2.95 0.83
N GLU A 34 -7.13 3.34 2.00
CA GLU A 34 -8.53 3.34 2.38
C GLU A 34 -8.86 4.66 3.11
N VAL A 35 -10.15 5.03 3.14
CA VAL A 35 -10.61 6.29 3.75
C VAL A 35 -10.34 6.27 5.26
N ALA A 36 -9.92 7.41 5.81
CA ALA A 36 -9.71 7.59 7.24
C ALA A 36 -10.38 8.87 7.76
N GLY A 37 -10.68 8.92 9.07
CA GLY A 37 -11.15 10.15 9.72
C GLY A 37 -10.03 11.12 10.14
N LYS A 38 -8.76 10.72 9.98
CA LYS A 38 -7.58 11.51 10.35
C LYS A 38 -6.69 11.74 9.13
N ALA A 39 -6.03 12.89 9.10
CA ALA A 39 -5.06 13.21 8.06
C ALA A 39 -3.87 12.24 8.10
N TYR A 40 -3.42 11.80 6.93
CA TYR A 40 -2.25 10.95 6.78
C TYR A 40 -0.96 11.77 6.93
N ASN A 41 -0.25 11.58 8.04
CA ASN A 41 0.89 12.40 8.42
C ASN A 41 2.25 11.88 7.90
N LYS A 42 2.27 10.79 7.12
CA LYS A 42 3.55 10.23 6.63
C LYS A 42 4.04 10.92 5.37
N ARG A 43 3.13 11.23 4.42
CA ARG A 43 3.46 11.81 3.11
C ARG A 43 2.28 12.59 2.51
N SER A 44 2.59 13.73 1.89
CA SER A 44 1.65 14.47 1.03
C SER A 44 1.58 13.90 -0.39
N SER A 45 0.75 14.48 -1.25
CA SER A 45 0.60 14.14 -2.67
C SER A 45 1.94 14.01 -3.41
N TYR A 46 2.91 14.86 -3.07
CA TYR A 46 4.24 14.84 -3.66
C TYR A 46 5.05 13.60 -3.24
N GLY A 47 4.98 13.21 -1.98
CA GLY A 47 5.63 11.98 -1.50
C GLY A 47 4.96 10.73 -2.06
N LEU A 48 3.63 10.75 -2.14
CA LEU A 48 2.83 9.62 -2.61
C LEU A 48 2.99 9.37 -4.12
N LYS A 49 3.10 10.40 -4.95
CA LYS A 49 3.40 10.20 -6.39
C LYS A 49 4.76 9.54 -6.62
N HIS A 50 5.74 9.80 -5.75
CA HIS A 50 7.06 9.16 -5.83
C HIS A 50 6.98 7.70 -5.38
N ASP A 51 6.12 7.38 -4.41
CA ASP A 51 5.81 5.98 -4.08
C ASP A 51 5.20 5.25 -5.27
N PHE A 52 4.24 5.87 -5.96
CA PHE A 52 3.65 5.29 -7.16
C PHE A 52 4.73 5.02 -8.22
N LYS A 53 5.58 6.01 -8.53
CA LYS A 53 6.68 5.83 -9.48
C LYS A 53 7.62 4.70 -9.08
N ARG A 54 8.00 4.61 -7.80
CA ARG A 54 8.89 3.55 -7.31
C ARG A 54 8.25 2.17 -7.45
N ASP A 55 6.97 2.06 -7.14
CA ASP A 55 6.26 0.79 -7.09
C ASP A 55 5.86 0.30 -8.50
N THR A 56 5.57 1.20 -9.45
CA THR A 56 5.07 0.85 -10.80
C THR A 56 6.01 1.18 -11.96
N GLY A 57 7.02 2.03 -11.73
CA GLY A 57 7.88 2.59 -12.78
C GLY A 57 7.24 3.73 -13.58
N ILE A 58 5.95 4.03 -13.38
CA ILE A 58 5.21 5.05 -14.15
C ILE A 58 5.40 6.42 -13.51
N TYR A 59 5.81 7.40 -14.32
CA TYR A 59 5.94 8.79 -13.86
C TYR A 59 4.63 9.56 -14.01
N VAL A 60 4.18 10.21 -12.95
CA VAL A 60 3.04 11.15 -12.98
C VAL A 60 3.40 12.47 -12.32
N TYR A 61 2.77 13.54 -12.79
CA TYR A 61 2.87 14.85 -12.15
C TYR A 61 2.05 14.93 -10.86
N ASN A 62 2.33 15.93 -10.02
CA ASN A 62 1.65 16.10 -8.73
C ASN A 62 0.16 16.37 -8.90
N GLY A 63 -0.23 17.20 -9.88
CA GLY A 63 -1.63 17.46 -10.23
C GLY A 63 -2.36 16.20 -10.65
N VAL A 64 -1.75 15.38 -11.50
CA VAL A 64 -2.32 14.07 -11.92
C VAL A 64 -2.59 13.18 -10.71
N PHE A 65 -1.63 13.09 -9.78
CA PHE A 65 -1.81 12.28 -8.57
C PHE A 65 -2.93 12.84 -7.68
N LYS A 66 -3.01 14.16 -7.49
CA LYS A 66 -4.10 14.80 -6.75
C LYS A 66 -5.47 14.48 -7.35
N GLY A 67 -5.61 14.65 -8.66
CA GLY A 67 -6.85 14.35 -9.37
C GLY A 67 -7.26 12.89 -9.25
N ALA A 68 -6.30 11.96 -9.35
CA ALA A 68 -6.55 10.53 -9.15
C ALA A 68 -7.04 10.21 -7.72
N MET A 69 -6.47 10.85 -6.69
CA MET A 69 -6.92 10.68 -5.31
C MET A 69 -8.37 11.16 -5.13
N LEU A 70 -8.76 12.29 -5.73
CA LEU A 70 -10.14 12.76 -5.74
C LEU A 70 -11.07 11.80 -6.48
N ASN A 71 -10.66 11.33 -7.67
CA ASN A 71 -11.40 10.36 -8.48
C ASN A 71 -11.62 9.02 -7.75
N ALA A 72 -10.65 8.60 -6.93
CA ALA A 72 -10.76 7.43 -6.07
C ALA A 72 -11.67 7.63 -4.84
N GLY A 73 -12.23 8.84 -4.64
CA GLY A 73 -13.15 9.17 -3.55
C GLY A 73 -12.46 9.66 -2.28
N PHE A 74 -11.15 9.94 -2.32
CA PHE A 74 -10.44 10.49 -1.17
C PHE A 74 -10.58 12.00 -1.09
N LYS A 75 -10.53 12.54 0.13
CA LYS A 75 -10.64 13.96 0.41
C LYS A 75 -9.28 14.56 0.75
N ALA A 76 -8.94 15.66 0.11
CA ALA A 76 -7.80 16.48 0.50
C ALA A 76 -8.08 17.19 1.83
N VAL A 77 -7.03 17.45 2.60
CA VAL A 77 -7.11 18.25 3.83
C VAL A 77 -7.23 19.74 3.50
N ASP A 78 -6.42 20.21 2.55
CA ASP A 78 -6.42 21.60 2.06
C ASP A 78 -6.01 21.62 0.57
N GLU A 79 -6.96 21.96 -0.31
CA GLU A 79 -6.75 21.99 -1.76
C GLU A 79 -5.96 23.23 -2.22
N THR A 80 -5.82 24.25 -1.36
CA THR A 80 -5.05 25.47 -1.68
C THR A 80 -3.54 25.25 -1.62
N GLN A 81 -3.09 24.17 -0.98
CA GLN A 81 -1.67 23.85 -0.86
C GLN A 81 -1.07 23.31 -2.17
N LEU A 82 0.23 23.56 -2.37
CA LEU A 82 0.97 22.95 -3.46
C LEU A 82 1.02 21.43 -3.34
N ASN A 83 1.18 20.90 -2.13
CA ASN A 83 1.21 19.47 -1.84
C ASN A 83 0.06 19.13 -0.90
N TRP A 84 -0.85 18.26 -1.33
CA TRP A 84 -2.06 17.97 -0.59
C TRP A 84 -1.83 16.80 0.38
N ASP A 85 -2.20 17.00 1.63
CA ASP A 85 -2.43 15.88 2.54
C ASP A 85 -3.84 15.33 2.32
N PHE A 86 -4.07 14.07 2.71
CA PHE A 86 -5.35 13.40 2.50
C PHE A 86 -5.85 12.69 3.76
N TYR A 87 -7.18 12.56 3.87
CA TYR A 87 -7.86 11.76 4.88
C TYR A 87 -7.84 10.27 4.51
N ILE A 88 -6.65 9.67 4.58
CA ILE A 88 -6.40 8.27 4.19
C ILE A 88 -5.61 7.51 5.25
N LYS A 89 -5.64 6.19 5.15
CA LYS A 89 -4.70 5.29 5.83
C LYS A 89 -4.26 4.20 4.86
N GLU A 90 -3.09 3.61 5.14
CA GLU A 90 -2.62 2.43 4.40
C GLU A 90 -3.61 1.29 4.59
N ARG A 91 -4.06 0.72 3.47
CA ARG A 91 -4.94 -0.45 3.47
C ARG A 91 -4.16 -1.65 3.98
N ILE A 92 -4.74 -2.35 4.95
CA ILE A 92 -4.20 -3.61 5.47
C ILE A 92 -5.18 -4.72 5.08
N PRO A 93 -4.85 -5.57 4.09
CA PRO A 93 -5.75 -6.62 3.63
C PRO A 93 -6.14 -7.61 4.73
N ASP A 94 -7.38 -8.07 4.72
CA ASP A 94 -7.84 -9.15 5.60
C ASP A 94 -7.19 -10.48 5.22
N GLY A 95 -6.68 -11.22 6.21
CA GLY A 95 -6.03 -12.50 5.97
C GLY A 95 -4.83 -12.74 6.88
N PHE A 96 -3.93 -13.60 6.43
CA PHE A 96 -2.70 -13.93 7.14
C PHE A 96 -1.82 -12.70 7.40
N TYR A 97 -1.68 -11.83 6.40
CA TYR A 97 -0.90 -10.59 6.52
C TYR A 97 -1.41 -9.70 7.66
N SER A 98 -2.69 -9.30 7.63
CA SER A 98 -3.24 -8.47 8.72
C SER A 98 -3.21 -9.16 10.06
N PHE A 99 -3.40 -10.49 10.14
CA PHE A 99 -3.24 -11.25 11.36
C PHE A 99 -1.83 -11.04 11.96
N CYS A 100 -0.78 -11.15 11.13
CA CYS A 100 0.58 -10.97 11.58
C CYS A 100 0.88 -9.51 11.96
N ILE A 101 0.49 -8.55 11.11
CA ILE A 101 0.73 -7.13 11.36
C ILE A 101 0.06 -6.68 12.66
N LYS A 102 -1.22 -7.01 12.86
CA LYS A 102 -1.99 -6.59 14.04
C LYS A 102 -1.45 -7.22 15.34
N ARG A 103 -0.88 -8.43 15.26
CA ARG A 103 -0.51 -9.20 16.45
C ARG A 103 0.97 -9.10 16.83
N TYR A 104 1.87 -8.94 15.86
CA TYR A 104 3.29 -9.12 16.10
C TYR A 104 4.17 -7.92 15.72
N LYS A 105 3.71 -6.98 14.88
CA LYS A 105 4.55 -5.88 14.34
C LYS A 105 5.32 -5.09 15.39
N HIS A 106 4.74 -4.91 16.58
CA HIS A 106 5.33 -4.14 17.69
C HIS A 106 6.08 -5.00 18.72
N ASN A 107 6.17 -6.31 18.51
CA ASN A 107 6.83 -7.22 19.44
C ASN A 107 8.31 -7.37 19.07
N ASN A 108 9.19 -7.37 20.07
CA ASN A 108 10.60 -7.72 19.89
C ASN A 108 10.78 -9.25 19.94
N SER A 109 10.46 -9.92 18.83
CA SER A 109 10.53 -11.38 18.68
C SER A 109 10.68 -11.75 17.21
N ILE A 110 11.05 -13.00 16.93
CA ILE A 110 11.16 -13.51 15.55
C ILE A 110 9.86 -13.34 14.73
N LEU A 111 8.68 -13.46 15.37
CA LEU A 111 7.39 -13.21 14.70
C LEU A 111 7.17 -11.72 14.42
N GLY A 112 7.71 -10.86 15.29
CA GLY A 112 7.68 -9.42 15.09
C GLY A 112 8.64 -8.94 14.02
N ASP A 113 9.84 -9.53 13.94
CA ASP A 113 10.80 -9.30 12.86
C ASP A 113 10.16 -9.71 11.53
N PHE A 114 9.64 -10.93 11.45
CA PHE A 114 8.93 -11.43 10.27
C PHE A 114 7.76 -10.51 9.85
N ALA A 115 6.95 -10.04 10.82
CA ALA A 115 5.87 -9.09 10.53
C ALA A 115 6.37 -7.75 9.97
N ARG A 116 7.50 -7.22 10.48
CA ARG A 116 8.11 -5.99 9.97
C ARG A 116 8.72 -6.18 8.59
N ASP A 117 9.28 -7.34 8.30
CA ASP A 117 9.86 -7.65 7.00
C ASP A 117 8.78 -7.73 5.91
N MET A 118 7.65 -8.40 6.19
CA MET A 118 6.47 -8.40 5.31
C MET A 118 5.90 -6.99 5.10
N ASP A 119 5.89 -6.16 6.14
CA ASP A 119 5.35 -4.80 6.06
C ASP A 119 6.18 -3.90 5.14
N LYS A 120 7.51 -4.01 5.25
CA LYS A 120 8.49 -3.28 4.44
C LYS A 120 8.58 -3.79 3.00
N ASP A 121 8.28 -5.06 2.77
CA ASP A 121 8.30 -5.62 1.42
C ASP A 121 7.03 -5.25 0.64
N SER A 122 7.17 -4.27 -0.25
CA SER A 122 6.10 -3.83 -1.15
C SER A 122 5.58 -4.93 -2.10
N LYS A 123 6.41 -5.96 -2.37
CA LYS A 123 6.08 -7.05 -3.28
C LYS A 123 5.52 -8.29 -2.57
N PHE A 124 5.50 -8.28 -1.23
CA PHE A 124 4.91 -9.37 -0.47
C PHE A 124 3.44 -9.58 -0.89
N PRO A 125 2.97 -10.83 -1.06
CA PRO A 125 1.59 -11.14 -1.45
C PRO A 125 0.59 -10.89 -0.30
N LYS A 126 0.36 -9.62 0.05
CA LYS A 126 -0.42 -9.18 1.23
C LYS A 126 -1.88 -9.63 1.22
N GLU A 127 -2.45 -9.89 0.03
CA GLU A 127 -3.83 -10.35 -0.14
C GLU A 127 -3.98 -11.87 -0.26
N SER A 128 -2.87 -12.61 -0.38
CA SER A 128 -2.97 -14.07 -0.55
C SER A 128 -3.55 -14.75 0.69
N LYS A 129 -4.45 -15.69 0.44
CA LYS A 129 -5.06 -16.58 1.44
C LYS A 129 -4.52 -18.01 1.33
N ASN A 130 -3.65 -18.27 0.36
CA ASN A 130 -3.08 -19.58 0.09
C ASN A 130 -1.72 -19.67 0.79
N LYS A 131 -1.51 -20.75 1.57
CA LYS A 131 -0.27 -20.93 2.33
C LYS A 131 0.90 -21.14 1.38
N GLU A 132 0.70 -22.01 0.40
CA GLU A 132 1.72 -22.48 -0.54
C GLU A 132 2.27 -21.32 -1.38
N GLU A 133 1.42 -20.39 -1.82
CA GLU A 133 1.81 -19.19 -2.56
C GLU A 133 2.74 -18.29 -1.73
N ILE A 134 2.43 -18.09 -0.45
CA ILE A 134 3.25 -17.26 0.44
C ILE A 134 4.55 -17.99 0.77
N GLU A 135 4.51 -19.30 0.97
CA GLU A 135 5.69 -20.13 1.21
C GLU A 135 6.64 -20.11 0.02
N GLU A 136 6.10 -20.29 -1.20
CA GLU A 136 6.84 -20.21 -2.46
C GLU A 136 7.44 -18.82 -2.65
N TYR A 137 6.69 -17.75 -2.37
CA TYR A 137 7.22 -16.39 -2.40
C TYR A 137 8.43 -16.23 -1.49
N LEU A 138 8.34 -16.67 -0.23
CA LEU A 138 9.45 -16.58 0.72
C LEU A 138 10.67 -17.38 0.26
N TYR A 139 10.44 -18.58 -0.31
CA TYR A 139 11.49 -19.41 -0.88
C TYR A 139 12.21 -18.71 -2.05
N ILE A 140 11.46 -18.17 -3.02
CA ILE A 140 12.00 -17.45 -4.18
C ILE A 140 12.77 -16.20 -3.75
N ARG A 141 12.36 -15.55 -2.66
CA ARG A 141 13.05 -14.39 -2.08
C ARG A 141 14.26 -14.76 -1.23
N ASN A 142 14.67 -16.04 -1.21
CA ASN A 142 15.77 -16.57 -0.41
C ASN A 142 15.61 -16.24 1.08
N ALA A 143 14.40 -16.37 1.62
CA ALA A 143 14.16 -16.20 3.04
C ALA A 143 15.06 -17.15 3.86
N CYS A 144 15.65 -16.65 4.93
CA CYS A 144 16.49 -17.46 5.81
C CYS A 144 15.67 -18.53 6.53
N LYS A 145 16.35 -19.55 7.07
CA LYS A 145 15.70 -20.66 7.80
C LYS A 145 14.87 -20.13 8.98
N GLU A 146 15.33 -19.08 9.63
CA GLU A 146 14.66 -18.39 10.73
C GLU A 146 13.34 -17.75 10.26
N ALA A 147 13.35 -17.06 9.12
CA ALA A 147 12.15 -16.46 8.53
C ALA A 147 11.13 -17.53 8.12
N MET A 148 11.58 -18.64 7.51
CA MET A 148 10.70 -19.78 7.19
C MET A 148 10.07 -20.41 8.44
N LYS A 149 10.85 -20.58 9.53
CA LYS A 149 10.31 -21.05 10.81
C LYS A 149 9.31 -20.06 11.42
N ALA A 150 9.57 -18.76 11.30
CA ALA A 150 8.66 -17.72 11.77
C ALA A 150 7.33 -17.75 11.00
N PHE A 151 7.40 -17.89 9.67
CA PHE A 151 6.24 -18.07 8.79
C PHE A 151 5.40 -19.28 9.21
N GLU A 152 5.99 -20.47 9.29
CA GLU A 152 5.29 -21.70 9.69
C GLU A 152 4.59 -21.55 11.04
N ARG A 153 5.29 -20.96 12.02
CA ARG A 153 4.73 -20.72 13.34
C ARG A 153 3.57 -19.72 13.30
N ALA A 154 3.72 -18.62 12.57
CA ALA A 154 2.67 -17.62 12.41
C ALA A 154 1.43 -18.21 11.72
N TRP A 155 1.63 -19.03 10.67
CA TRP A 155 0.56 -19.65 9.91
C TRP A 155 -0.26 -20.61 10.78
N ASN A 156 0.41 -21.45 11.56
CA ASN A 156 -0.24 -22.34 12.52
C ASN A 156 -1.12 -21.58 13.53
N TYR A 157 -0.71 -20.38 13.97
CA TYR A 157 -1.54 -19.54 14.83
C TYR A 157 -2.71 -18.90 14.09
N TYR A 158 -2.50 -18.48 12.84
CA TYR A 158 -3.56 -17.97 11.97
C TYR A 158 -4.63 -19.03 11.73
N ASP A 159 -4.25 -20.26 11.34
CA ASP A 159 -5.14 -21.39 11.11
C ASP A 159 -5.96 -21.77 12.34
N LYS A 160 -5.33 -21.73 13.52
CA LYS A 160 -6.06 -21.94 14.79
C LYS A 160 -7.05 -20.81 15.06
N SER A 161 -6.69 -19.57 14.72
CA SER A 161 -7.56 -18.40 14.93
C SER A 161 -8.80 -18.40 14.03
N ILE A 162 -8.68 -18.90 12.80
CA ILE A 162 -9.83 -19.05 11.88
C ILE A 162 -10.73 -20.21 12.30
N LYS A 163 -10.15 -21.32 12.78
CA LYS A 163 -10.93 -22.49 13.25
C LYS A 163 -11.74 -22.19 14.51
N LYS A 164 -11.23 -21.34 15.41
CA LYS A 164 -11.96 -20.91 16.62
C LYS A 164 -13.13 -19.95 16.37
N LYS A 165 -13.20 -19.35 15.19
CA LYS A 165 -14.28 -18.41 14.81
C LYS A 165 -15.43 -19.08 14.06
N LYS A 166 -15.26 -20.34 13.65
CA LYS A 166 -16.31 -21.18 13.09
C LYS A 166 -17.00 -21.94 14.21
#